data_AF-W1YFB3-F1
#
_entry.id   AF-W1YFB3-F1
#
_cell.length_a   1.000
_cell.length_b   1.000
_cell.length_c   1.000
_cell.angle_alpha   90.00
_cell.angle_beta   90.00
_cell.angle_gamma   90.00
#
_symmetry.space_group_name_H-M   'P 1'
#
loop_
_entity.id
_entity.type
_entity.pdbx_description
1 polymer ?
#
loop_
_entity_poly.entity_id
_entity_poly.type
_entity_poly.pdbx_seq_one_letter_code
_entity_poly.pdbx_strand_id
1 'polypeptide(L)' 'ASGFDMELLDNGNLGHEKLTQARNELLSLAAQSPDQVTGVRPNGLEDTPMFKVNVNAAKAEAMGVALSDINQTISTAFGS' A
#
# COMPACT_ATOMS: atom_id res chain seq x y z
N ALA A 1 4.38 -10.71 30.23
CA ALA A 1 4.51 -11.05 28.79
C ALA A 1 5.89 -10.58 28.34
N SER A 2 6.76 -11.46 27.85
CA SER A 2 8.08 -11.07 27.35
C SER A 2 8.02 -10.97 25.83
N GLY A 3 8.10 -9.75 25.32
CA GLY A 3 8.07 -9.43 23.90
C GLY A 3 8.18 -7.92 23.72
N PHE A 4 8.15 -7.47 22.47
CA PHE A 4 8.12 -6.06 22.15
C PHE A 4 7.07 -5.79 21.07
N ASP A 5 6.62 -4.54 21.02
CA ASP A 5 5.84 -3.99 19.94
C ASP A 5 6.60 -2.78 19.39
N MET A 6 6.61 -2.62 18.07
CA MET A 6 7.44 -1.63 17.39
C MET A 6 6.74 -1.13 16.13
N GLU A 7 6.77 0.18 15.97
CA GLU A 7 6.24 0.88 14.81
C GLU A 7 7.37 1.42 13.95
N LEU A 8 7.36 1.09 12.66
CA LEU A 8 8.27 1.68 11.68
C LEU A 8 7.59 2.87 11.02
N LEU A 9 8.16 4.06 11.20
CA LEU A 9 7.56 5.32 10.77
C LEU A 9 8.29 5.92 9.56
N ASP A 10 7.53 6.34 8.56
CA ASP A 10 8.03 7.19 7.48
C ASP A 10 7.98 8.67 7.89
N ASN A 11 9.06 9.17 8.48
CA ASN A 11 9.18 10.59 8.84
C ASN A 11 9.62 11.48 7.67
N GLY A 12 10.00 10.88 6.53
CA GLY A 12 10.52 11.59 5.36
C GLY A 12 9.50 11.80 4.26
N ASN A 13 8.25 11.32 4.45
CA ASN A 13 7.23 11.28 3.41
C ASN A 13 7.75 10.59 2.12
N LEU A 14 8.46 9.49 2.31
CA LEU A 14 9.08 8.66 1.27
C LEU A 14 8.07 7.78 0.53
N GLY A 15 6.94 7.47 1.16
CA GLY A 15 5.85 6.69 0.59
C GLY A 15 5.91 5.20 0.92
N HIS A 16 4.80 4.52 0.60
CA HIS A 16 4.51 3.14 0.96
C HIS A 16 5.58 2.16 0.50
N GLU A 17 6.05 2.27 -0.75
CA GLU A 17 7.01 1.35 -1.34
C GLU A 17 8.36 1.42 -0.62
N LYS A 18 8.83 2.62 -0.29
CA LYS A 18 10.09 2.84 0.42
C LYS A 18 10.01 2.39 1.88
N LEU A 19 8.88 2.67 2.54
CA LEU A 19 8.65 2.19 3.91
C LEU A 19 8.62 0.66 3.96
N THR A 20 7.99 0.02 2.97
CA THR A 20 7.95 -1.44 2.83
C THR A 20 9.34 -2.03 2.58
N GLN A 21 10.17 -1.38 1.77
CA GLN A 21 11.57 -1.76 1.58
C GLN A 21 12.37 -1.68 2.88
N ALA A 22 12.26 -0.56 3.61
CA ALA A 22 12.94 -0.38 4.89
C ALA A 22 12.51 -1.42 5.94
N ARG A 23 11.21 -1.75 5.99
CA ARG A 23 10.68 -2.84 6.82
C ARG A 23 11.32 -4.18 6.44
N ASN A 24 11.42 -4.49 5.15
CA ASN A 24 12.02 -5.74 4.69
C ASN A 24 13.52 -5.82 5.00
N GLU A 25 14.24 -4.71 4.89
CA GLU A 25 15.64 -4.61 5.31
C GLU A 25 15.78 -4.86 6.82
N LEU A 26 14.95 -4.21 7.65
CA LEU A 26 14.92 -4.42 9.09
C LEU A 26 14.67 -5.89 9.47
N LEU A 27 13.71 -6.55 8.81
CA LEU A 27 13.42 -7.97 9.03
C LEU A 27 14.58 -8.87 8.59
N SER A 28 15.27 -8.51 7.51
CA SER A 28 16.48 -9.23 7.06
C SER A 28 17.63 -9.10 8.06
N LEU A 29 17.83 -7.91 8.64
CA LEU A 29 18.84 -7.69 9.68
C LEU A 29 18.49 -8.42 10.98
N ALA A 30 17.21 -8.43 11.37
CA ALA A 30 16.73 -9.18 12.53
C ALA A 30 16.96 -10.70 12.37
N ALA A 31 16.71 -11.24 11.16
CA ALA A 31 16.95 -12.66 10.86
C ALA A 31 18.44 -13.06 10.98
N GLN A 32 19.37 -12.11 10.81
CA GLN A 32 20.80 -12.33 10.96
C GLN A 32 21.27 -12.27 12.43
N SER A 33 20.40 -11.86 13.36
CA SER A 33 20.74 -11.69 14.78
C SER A 33 19.88 -12.60 15.70
N PRO A 34 19.83 -13.93 15.46
CA PRO A 34 18.93 -14.84 16.18
C PRO A 34 19.24 -14.94 17.68
N ASP A 35 20.46 -14.62 18.10
CA ASP A 35 20.87 -14.60 19.51
C ASP A 35 20.29 -13.40 20.28
N GLN A 36 19.79 -12.36 19.58
CA GLN A 36 19.25 -11.14 20.17
C GLN A 36 17.74 -11.03 20.05
N VAL A 37 17.18 -11.42 18.90
CA VAL A 37 15.75 -11.30 18.60
C VAL A 37 15.22 -12.55 17.92
N THR A 38 14.00 -12.96 18.28
CA THR A 38 13.33 -14.14 17.72
C THR A 38 11.88 -13.82 17.42
N GLY A 39 11.33 -14.37 16.33
CA GLY A 39 9.90 -14.21 16.00
C GLY A 39 9.51 -12.81 15.52
N VAL A 40 10.47 -12.01 15.04
CA VAL A 40 10.22 -10.68 14.46
C VAL A 40 9.43 -10.86 13.17
N ARG A 41 8.26 -10.22 13.09
CA ARG A 41 7.33 -10.37 11.97
C ARG A 41 6.51 -9.10 11.75
N PRO A 42 6.07 -8.82 10.51
CA PRO A 42 5.08 -7.78 10.28
C PRO A 42 3.73 -8.17 10.91
N ASN A 43 3.02 -7.19 11.46
CA ASN A 43 1.66 -7.36 11.96
C ASN A 43 0.59 -7.09 10.89
N GLY A 44 0.95 -6.35 9.83
CA GLY A 44 0.05 -5.95 8.74
C GLY A 44 -0.06 -6.98 7.60
N LEU A 45 -0.75 -6.56 6.54
CA LEU A 45 -0.87 -7.32 5.29
C LEU A 45 0.20 -6.87 4.29
N GLU A 46 0.60 -7.79 3.41
CA GLU A 46 1.45 -7.47 2.26
C GLU A 46 0.64 -6.87 1.11
N ASP A 47 1.34 -6.22 0.19
CA ASP A 47 0.72 -5.71 -1.04
C ASP A 47 0.13 -6.83 -1.88
N THR A 48 -1.01 -6.55 -2.49
CA THR A 48 -1.72 -7.47 -3.37
C THR A 48 -1.98 -6.84 -4.73
N PRO A 49 -2.10 -7.64 -5.81
CA PRO A 49 -2.42 -7.11 -7.13
C PRO A 49 -3.75 -6.33 -7.12
N MET A 50 -3.71 -5.12 -7.67
CA MET A 50 -4.90 -4.26 -7.83
C MET A 50 -5.15 -3.96 -9.30
N PHE A 51 -6.43 -3.80 -9.67
CA PHE A 51 -6.82 -3.38 -11.01
C PHE A 51 -6.97 -1.85 -11.08
N LYS A 52 -6.03 -1.18 -11.75
CA LYS A 52 -6.04 0.29 -11.90
C LYS A 52 -6.78 0.72 -13.17
N VAL A 53 -7.93 1.37 -13.00
CA VAL A 53 -8.68 2.00 -14.09
C VAL A 53 -8.19 3.43 -14.29
N ASN A 54 -7.82 3.80 -15.52
CA ASN A 54 -7.41 5.16 -15.87
C ASN A 54 -8.46 5.78 -16.80
N VAL A 55 -9.03 6.92 -16.40
CA VAL A 55 -10.00 7.68 -17.19
C VAL A 55 -9.30 8.82 -17.92
N ASN A 56 -9.48 8.90 -19.24
CA ASN A 56 -8.99 10.02 -20.03
C ASN A 56 -10.02 11.16 -20.01
N ALA A 57 -9.78 12.17 -19.18
CA ALA A 57 -10.68 13.32 -19.03
C ALA A 57 -10.86 14.12 -20.32
N ALA A 58 -9.78 14.40 -21.06
CA ALA A 58 -9.86 15.17 -22.30
C ALA A 58 -10.70 14.44 -23.37
N LYS A 59 -10.61 13.10 -23.42
CA LYS A 59 -11.44 12.31 -24.33
C LYS A 59 -12.90 12.26 -23.90
N ALA A 60 -13.17 12.16 -22.60
CA ALA A 60 -14.53 12.21 -22.06
C ALA A 60 -15.21 13.55 -22.39
N GLU A 61 -14.51 14.66 -22.17
CA GLU A 61 -14.98 16.01 -22.51
C GLU A 61 -15.25 16.14 -24.01
N ALA A 62 -14.31 15.72 -24.87
CA ALA A 62 -14.49 15.73 -26.32
C ALA A 62 -15.67 14.86 -26.81
N MET A 63 -16.11 13.88 -26.00
CA MET A 63 -17.26 13.02 -26.28
C MET A 63 -18.56 13.52 -25.60
N GLY A 64 -18.51 14.63 -24.86
CA GLY A 64 -19.65 15.15 -24.11
C GLY A 64 -20.08 14.28 -22.93
N VAL A 65 -19.17 13.43 -22.41
CA VAL A 65 -19.44 12.55 -21.27
C VAL A 65 -18.89 13.19 -20.00
N ALA A 66 -19.75 13.39 -19.00
CA ALA A 66 -19.34 13.95 -17.73
C ALA A 66 -18.46 12.96 -16.92
N LEU A 67 -17.39 13.45 -16.31
CA LEU A 67 -16.53 12.63 -15.43
C LEU A 67 -17.30 12.06 -14.24
N SER A 68 -18.31 12.78 -13.73
CA SER A 68 -19.20 12.29 -12.68
C SER A 68 -19.92 11.01 -13.08
N ASP A 69 -20.41 10.94 -14.32
CA ASP A 69 -21.17 9.79 -14.82
C ASP A 69 -20.26 8.59 -15.01
N ILE A 70 -19.02 8.82 -15.46
CA ILE A 70 -17.99 7.78 -15.55
C ILE A 70 -17.68 7.21 -14.15
N ASN A 71 -17.41 8.08 -13.17
CA ASN A 71 -17.11 7.65 -11.81
C ASN A 71 -18.30 6.91 -11.16
N GLN A 72 -19.52 7.43 -11.34
CA GLN A 72 -20.74 6.78 -10.84
C GLN A 72 -20.95 5.41 -11.47
N THR A 73 -20.70 5.28 -12.77
CA THR A 73 -20.82 4.01 -13.50
C THR A 73 -19.79 3.00 -13.00
N ILE A 74 -18.52 3.40 -12.85
CA ILE A 74 -17.47 2.52 -12.30
C ILE A 74 -17.83 2.08 -10.88
N SER A 75 -18.21 3.01 -10.00
CA SER A 75 -18.60 2.67 -8.62
C SER A 75 -19.79 1.72 -8.60
N THR A 76 -20.83 1.99 -9.39
CA THR A 76 -22.01 1.13 -9.45
C THR A 76 -21.68 -0.27 -9.98
N ALA A 77 -20.77 -0.38 -10.96
CA ALA A 77 -20.40 -1.66 -11.57
C ALA A 77 -19.45 -2.52 -10.73
N PHE A 78 -18.53 -1.90 -9.99
CA PHE A 78 -17.47 -2.59 -9.25
C PHE A 78 -17.68 -2.62 -7.72
N GLY A 79 -18.72 -1.94 -7.22
CA GLY A 79 -19.06 -1.87 -5.80
C GLY A 79 -19.11 -0.43 -5.31
N SER A 80 -20.21 -0.09 -4.63
CA SER A 80 -20.42 1.18 -3.93
C SER A 80 -20.01 1.08 -2.46
#